data_AF-A0A1M6BLQ0-F1
#
_entry.id   AF-A0A1M6BLQ0-F1
#
_cell.length_a   1.000
_cell.length_b   1.000
_cell.length_c   1.000
_cell.angle_alpha   90.00
_cell.angle_beta   90.00
_cell.angle_gamma   90.00
#
_symmetry.space_group_name_H-M   'P 1'
#
loop_
_entity.id
_entity.type
_entity.pdbx_description
1 polymer ?
#
loop_
_entity_poly.entity_id
_entity_poly.type
_entity_poly.pdbx_seq_one_letter_code
_entity_poly.pdbx_strand_id
1 'polypeptide(L)'
;MKKIQVTLTVEESKELIAENILFHPSFKKSLKSGSIVFKGGTTVSRICEKSTGIPLRICGRITERGTVTSDIETDNPHTLLLNGGVSRNIDGNLLDELSALDSNDLIVCSANAIDVYGNAVLMAGSEGGGSIGQSISRWYTEGVKVLIPVGLEKLVPGNLNESIRFASRKDIDFSNGMSVGLIPLHGEIFTEINAFRQLGEVDVKVIGSGGIGNANGSKTFQISGEDAEVDRILKVLEELKNQTIKVSGETVSLMECAYPSKRCKFHTGCSYKSGELKEVKTKKLGVITIGQSPRADFLKDIVPILSSEYRIVEKGALDGYEYEEITRRFKPVEGDTVLVSRLRDGRQVVIAEKHILPLIQDAVYELERSGCKTILLMCTGKFPEIKHNSLLIKPQEIIPQMIKKIIDGGKLGIIIPDESQVDQMYKWWNMSEGLTVKVASPYENPENLKKAAEELKDEEVDIIYMDCMGYTREMKTIVESISGKTTILPRTLAIGIINNL
;
A
#
# COMPACT_ATOMS: atom_id res chain seq x y z
N MET A 1 -10.96 18.79 -35.75
CA MET A 1 -11.52 17.68 -34.95
C MET A 1 -10.46 16.62 -34.80
N LYS A 2 -9.79 16.63 -33.66
CA LYS A 2 -8.75 15.67 -33.31
C LYS A 2 -9.37 14.39 -32.77
N LYS A 3 -8.71 13.26 -33.01
CA LYS A 3 -9.10 11.94 -32.51
C LYS A 3 -7.89 11.27 -31.87
N ILE A 4 -8.08 10.71 -30.68
CA ILE A 4 -7.03 9.99 -29.96
C ILE A 4 -7.59 8.66 -29.43
N GLN A 5 -6.68 7.72 -29.18
CA GLN A 5 -6.95 6.50 -28.44
C GLN A 5 -6.07 6.45 -27.21
N VAL A 6 -6.66 6.07 -26.08
CA VAL A 6 -5.93 5.90 -24.82
C VAL A 6 -6.36 4.62 -24.15
N THR A 7 -5.38 3.87 -23.63
CA THR A 7 -5.65 2.73 -22.75
C THR A 7 -5.29 3.10 -21.34
N LEU A 8 -6.22 2.92 -20.40
CA LEU A 8 -6.00 3.15 -18.98
C LEU A 8 -6.03 1.80 -18.24
N THR A 9 -5.03 1.59 -17.40
CA THR A 9 -5.04 0.57 -16.35
C THR A 9 -6.10 0.91 -15.30
N VAL A 10 -6.47 -0.09 -14.49
CA VAL A 10 -7.47 0.10 -13.43
C VAL A 10 -7.05 1.20 -12.45
N GLU A 11 -5.76 1.30 -12.10
CA GLU A 11 -5.29 2.33 -11.18
C GLU A 11 -5.23 3.72 -11.83
N GLU A 12 -4.84 3.82 -13.10
CA GLU A 12 -4.93 5.08 -13.86
C GLU A 12 -6.38 5.56 -14.02
N SER A 13 -7.32 4.65 -14.29
CA SER A 13 -8.77 4.95 -14.33
C SER A 13 -9.26 5.50 -12.99
N LYS A 14 -8.87 4.88 -11.87
CA LYS A 14 -9.24 5.33 -10.52
C LYS A 14 -8.67 6.72 -10.22
N GLU A 15 -7.43 6.98 -10.62
CA GLU A 15 -6.80 8.28 -10.44
C GLU A 15 -7.53 9.36 -11.25
N LEU A 16 -7.80 9.11 -12.54
CA LEU A 16 -8.57 10.01 -13.40
C LEU A 16 -9.95 10.34 -12.80
N ILE A 17 -10.67 9.31 -12.33
CA ILE A 17 -11.97 9.48 -11.66
C ILE A 17 -11.79 10.32 -10.38
N ALA A 18 -10.79 10.00 -9.57
CA ALA A 18 -10.58 10.63 -8.28
C ALA A 18 -10.19 12.11 -8.39
N GLU A 19 -9.47 12.51 -9.43
CA GLU A 19 -9.15 13.93 -9.67
C GLU A 19 -10.37 14.71 -10.15
N ASN A 20 -11.14 14.13 -11.06
CA ASN A 20 -12.26 14.84 -11.69
C ASN A 20 -13.49 14.94 -10.79
N ILE A 21 -13.74 13.93 -9.95
CA ILE A 21 -14.89 13.93 -9.05
C ILE A 21 -14.84 15.04 -7.99
N LEU A 22 -13.65 15.54 -7.63
CA LEU A 22 -13.48 16.69 -6.73
C LEU A 22 -14.09 17.96 -7.32
N PHE A 23 -14.20 18.02 -8.65
CA PHE A 23 -14.81 19.15 -9.35
C PHE A 23 -16.31 18.98 -9.58
N HIS A 24 -16.89 17.83 -9.22
CA HIS A 24 -18.31 17.53 -9.35
C HIS A 24 -19.18 18.53 -8.55
N PRO A 25 -20.30 19.03 -9.09
CA PRO A 25 -21.13 20.04 -8.41
C PRO A 25 -21.60 19.61 -7.02
N SER A 26 -22.07 18.36 -6.87
CA SER A 26 -22.51 17.83 -5.57
C SER A 26 -21.35 17.73 -4.58
N PHE A 27 -20.15 17.35 -5.03
CA PHE A 27 -18.96 17.26 -4.19
C PHE A 27 -18.54 18.65 -3.68
N LYS A 28 -18.43 19.63 -4.59
CA LYS A 28 -18.11 21.02 -4.24
C LYS A 28 -19.14 21.65 -3.31
N LYS A 29 -20.43 21.36 -3.49
CA LYS A 29 -21.50 21.86 -2.62
C LYS A 29 -21.30 21.33 -1.20
N SER A 30 -21.23 20.02 -1.04
CA SER A 30 -21.14 19.40 0.29
C SER A 30 -19.82 19.72 0.99
N LEU A 31 -18.72 19.91 0.24
CA LEU A 31 -17.46 20.38 0.83
C LEU A 31 -17.56 21.78 1.46
N LYS A 32 -18.42 22.65 0.91
CA LYS A 32 -18.59 24.04 1.38
C LYS A 32 -19.63 24.17 2.50
N SER A 33 -20.74 23.44 2.40
CA SER A 33 -21.94 23.72 3.21
C SER A 33 -22.58 22.47 3.83
N GLY A 34 -21.91 21.33 3.81
CA GLY A 34 -22.42 20.08 4.37
C GLY A 34 -21.28 19.15 4.79
N SER A 35 -21.57 17.87 4.80
CA SER A 35 -20.65 16.79 5.13
C SER A 35 -20.48 15.85 3.95
N ILE A 36 -19.31 15.24 3.87
CA ILE A 36 -19.01 14.18 2.91
C ILE A 36 -18.66 12.92 3.69
N VAL A 37 -19.39 11.83 3.46
CA VAL A 37 -19.06 10.52 3.97
C VAL A 37 -18.35 9.71 2.90
N PHE A 38 -17.15 9.25 3.21
CA PHE A 38 -16.38 8.35 2.37
C PHE A 38 -16.52 6.91 2.86
N LYS A 39 -17.14 6.03 2.07
CA LYS A 39 -17.25 4.61 2.37
C LYS A 39 -16.09 3.83 1.74
N GLY A 40 -15.42 3.00 2.53
CA GLY A 40 -14.22 2.29 2.13
C GLY A 40 -14.33 1.43 0.87
N GLY A 41 -13.39 1.68 -0.04
CA GLY A 41 -13.15 1.01 -1.31
C GLY A 41 -11.98 1.71 -1.99
N THR A 42 -11.20 1.04 -2.85
CA THR A 42 -9.94 1.59 -3.36
C THR A 42 -10.13 2.93 -4.10
N THR A 43 -11.19 3.06 -4.90
CA THR A 43 -11.50 4.31 -5.61
C THR A 43 -11.88 5.44 -4.64
N VAL A 44 -12.72 5.14 -3.65
CA VAL A 44 -13.12 6.13 -2.64
C VAL A 44 -11.97 6.51 -1.73
N SER A 45 -11.09 5.56 -1.40
CA SER A 45 -9.86 5.83 -0.65
C SER A 45 -8.98 6.82 -1.40
N ARG A 46 -8.84 6.71 -2.73
CA ARG A 46 -8.01 7.66 -3.51
C ARG A 46 -8.59 9.07 -3.45
N ILE A 47 -9.93 9.19 -3.55
CA ILE A 47 -10.65 10.46 -3.40
C ILE A 47 -10.45 11.05 -1.99
N CYS A 48 -10.58 10.19 -0.97
CA CYS A 48 -10.40 10.55 0.43
C CYS A 48 -8.97 11.03 0.70
N GLU A 49 -7.95 10.34 0.19
CA GLU A 49 -6.54 10.72 0.28
C GLU A 49 -6.29 12.09 -0.36
N LYS A 50 -6.82 12.36 -1.56
CA LYS A 50 -6.70 13.67 -2.20
C LYS A 50 -7.43 14.78 -1.45
N SER A 51 -8.50 14.46 -0.73
CA SER A 51 -9.33 15.45 -0.01
C SER A 51 -8.85 15.71 1.42
N THR A 52 -8.24 14.72 2.07
CA THR A 52 -7.99 14.73 3.53
C THR A 52 -6.59 14.25 3.92
N GLY A 53 -5.83 13.64 3.00
CA GLY A 53 -4.57 12.96 3.28
C GLY A 53 -4.72 11.58 3.95
N ILE A 54 -5.95 11.12 4.22
CA ILE A 54 -6.21 9.89 4.97
C ILE A 54 -6.61 8.75 4.03
N PRO A 55 -5.85 7.63 3.98
CA PRO A 55 -6.27 6.42 3.28
C PRO A 55 -7.31 5.65 4.08
N LEU A 56 -8.30 5.10 3.39
CA LEU A 56 -9.34 4.28 3.99
C LEU A 56 -8.89 2.82 4.10
N ARG A 57 -9.33 2.17 5.17
CA ARG A 57 -9.21 0.73 5.35
C ARG A 57 -10.10 0.02 4.32
N ILE A 58 -9.54 -0.95 3.60
CA ILE A 58 -10.28 -1.76 2.64
C ILE A 58 -10.74 -3.04 3.34
N CYS A 59 -12.02 -3.39 3.21
CA CYS A 59 -12.60 -4.59 3.81
C CYS A 59 -12.74 -5.69 2.74
N GLY A 60 -13.87 -5.74 2.01
CA GLY A 60 -14.11 -6.72 0.95
C GLY A 60 -13.48 -6.33 -0.39
N ARG A 61 -12.99 -7.33 -1.13
CA ARG A 61 -12.43 -7.17 -2.49
C ARG A 61 -12.49 -8.48 -3.29
N ILE A 62 -12.18 -8.38 -4.57
CA ILE A 62 -11.95 -9.53 -5.45
C ILE A 62 -10.44 -9.62 -5.71
N THR A 63 -9.87 -10.81 -5.52
CA THR A 63 -8.48 -11.14 -5.88
C THR A 63 -8.46 -12.43 -6.70
N GLU A 64 -7.28 -12.91 -7.07
CA GLU A 64 -7.11 -14.20 -7.73
C GLU A 64 -7.67 -15.38 -6.90
N ARG A 65 -7.72 -15.24 -5.57
CA ARG A 65 -8.34 -16.22 -4.66
C ARG A 65 -9.86 -16.16 -4.65
N GLY A 66 -10.45 -15.14 -5.27
CA GLY A 66 -11.89 -14.90 -5.35
C GLY A 66 -12.35 -13.75 -4.46
N THR A 67 -13.50 -13.88 -3.81
CA THR A 67 -14.08 -12.83 -2.97
C THR A 67 -13.56 -12.94 -1.54
N VAL A 68 -12.71 -12.00 -1.14
CA VAL A 68 -11.97 -12.07 0.13
C VAL A 68 -12.15 -10.79 0.94
N THR A 69 -11.75 -10.85 2.21
CA THR A 69 -11.73 -9.69 3.10
C THR A 69 -10.30 -9.42 3.60
N SER A 70 -10.08 -8.36 4.38
CA SER A 70 -8.77 -8.10 5.00
C SER A 70 -8.44 -9.18 6.05
N ASP A 71 -7.17 -9.56 6.19
CA ASP A 71 -6.76 -10.46 7.26
C ASP A 71 -6.71 -9.76 8.62
N ILE A 72 -6.20 -8.52 8.60
CA ILE A 72 -5.97 -7.71 9.78
C ILE A 72 -7.04 -6.62 9.87
N GLU A 73 -7.47 -6.36 11.09
CA GLU A 73 -8.29 -5.22 11.45
C GLU A 73 -7.39 -4.17 12.13
N THR A 74 -7.50 -2.94 11.64
CA THR A 74 -6.69 -1.77 12.06
C THR A 74 -7.62 -0.67 12.56
N ASP A 75 -7.06 0.32 13.25
CA ASP A 75 -7.83 1.49 13.75
C ASP A 75 -8.11 2.54 12.67
N ASN A 76 -7.54 2.38 11.47
CA ASN A 76 -7.81 3.25 10.33
C ASN A 76 -9.29 3.19 9.91
N PRO A 77 -9.86 4.31 9.48
CA PRO A 77 -11.27 4.40 9.13
C PRO A 77 -11.59 3.56 7.89
N HIS A 78 -12.56 2.66 7.99
CA HIS A 78 -13.27 2.14 6.82
C HIS A 78 -14.26 3.20 6.31
N THR A 79 -14.85 3.97 7.21
CA THR A 79 -15.76 5.07 6.90
C THR A 79 -15.29 6.35 7.56
N LEU A 80 -15.10 7.39 6.75
CA LEU A 80 -14.64 8.69 7.20
C LEU A 80 -15.71 9.75 6.91
N LEU A 81 -16.02 10.59 7.90
CA LEU A 81 -16.81 11.80 7.72
C LEU A 81 -15.89 13.01 7.60
N LEU A 82 -16.10 13.83 6.58
CA LEU A 82 -15.48 15.14 6.40
C LEU A 82 -16.54 16.23 6.56
N ASN A 83 -16.38 17.12 7.54
CA ASN A 83 -17.25 18.28 7.74
C ASN A 83 -16.40 19.49 8.10
N GLY A 84 -16.55 20.60 7.37
CA GLY A 84 -15.80 21.83 7.65
C GLY A 84 -14.27 21.68 7.64
N GLY A 85 -13.73 20.75 6.85
CA GLY A 85 -12.29 20.43 6.81
C GLY A 85 -11.83 19.47 7.91
N VAL A 86 -12.69 19.10 8.86
CA VAL A 86 -12.37 18.16 9.94
C VAL A 86 -12.77 16.74 9.53
N SER A 87 -11.80 15.83 9.60
CA SER A 87 -11.99 14.40 9.30
C SER A 87 -12.21 13.60 10.57
N ARG A 88 -13.26 12.77 10.62
CA ARG A 88 -13.60 11.91 11.77
C ARG A 88 -13.81 10.47 11.32
N ASN A 89 -13.18 9.51 12.02
CA ASN A 89 -13.51 8.10 11.89
C ASN A 89 -14.85 7.83 12.57
N ILE A 90 -15.83 7.32 11.82
CA ILE A 90 -17.19 7.06 12.30
C ILE A 90 -17.54 5.57 12.33
N ASP A 91 -16.56 4.68 12.19
CA ASP A 91 -16.83 3.23 12.16
C ASP A 91 -17.51 2.72 13.45
N GLY A 92 -17.18 3.30 14.60
CA GLY A 92 -17.70 2.88 15.91
C GLY A 92 -19.12 3.35 16.23
N ASN A 93 -19.60 4.40 15.57
CA ASN A 93 -20.91 5.02 15.78
C ASN A 93 -21.63 5.33 14.45
N LEU A 94 -21.37 4.49 13.43
CA LEU A 94 -21.74 4.74 12.05
C LEU A 94 -23.23 5.04 11.86
N LEU A 95 -24.10 4.23 12.47
CA LEU A 95 -25.55 4.39 12.31
C LEU A 95 -26.04 5.74 12.86
N ASP A 96 -25.49 6.21 13.98
CA ASP A 96 -25.86 7.48 14.60
C ASP A 96 -25.33 8.66 13.80
N GLU A 97 -24.09 8.60 13.30
CA GLU A 97 -23.50 9.67 12.48
C GLU A 97 -24.21 9.78 11.12
N LEU A 98 -24.51 8.65 10.48
CA LEU A 98 -25.33 8.63 9.26
C LEU A 98 -26.77 9.06 9.53
N SER A 99 -27.20 9.05 10.78
CA SER A 99 -28.54 9.51 11.16
C SER A 99 -28.68 11.03 11.14
N ALA A 100 -27.59 11.75 11.27
CA ALA A 100 -27.57 13.21 11.27
C ALA A 100 -27.52 13.80 9.85
N LEU A 101 -27.37 12.98 8.81
CA LEU A 101 -27.23 13.45 7.44
C LEU A 101 -28.56 13.86 6.81
N ASP A 102 -28.51 14.88 5.95
CA ASP A 102 -29.64 15.39 5.18
C ASP A 102 -29.29 15.63 3.68
N SER A 103 -30.21 16.25 2.95
CA SER A 103 -30.08 16.58 1.53
C SER A 103 -28.92 17.51 1.13
N ASN A 104 -28.23 18.13 2.09
CA ASN A 104 -27.02 18.93 1.87
C ASN A 104 -25.74 18.10 1.94
N ASP A 105 -25.82 16.91 2.53
CA ASP A 105 -24.71 16.00 2.66
C ASP A 105 -24.54 15.11 1.42
N LEU A 106 -23.37 14.50 1.33
CA LEU A 106 -22.99 13.62 0.24
C LEU A 106 -22.38 12.33 0.78
N ILE A 107 -22.84 11.20 0.25
CA ILE A 107 -22.19 9.91 0.44
C ILE A 107 -21.43 9.58 -0.84
N VAL A 108 -20.14 9.33 -0.69
CA VAL A 108 -19.25 8.84 -1.75
C VAL A 108 -19.02 7.36 -1.52
N CYS A 109 -19.68 6.53 -2.32
CA CYS A 109 -19.66 5.08 -2.18
C CYS A 109 -19.49 4.43 -3.56
N SER A 110 -18.36 3.77 -3.80
CA SER A 110 -18.15 3.00 -5.03
C SER A 110 -18.98 1.72 -5.05
N ALA A 111 -19.19 1.14 -6.24
CA ALA A 111 -19.89 -0.12 -6.44
C ALA A 111 -18.92 -1.29 -6.66
N ASN A 112 -19.39 -2.53 -6.49
CA ASN A 112 -18.68 -3.74 -6.90
C ASN A 112 -19.00 -4.13 -8.36
N ALA A 113 -20.19 -3.77 -8.84
CA ALA A 113 -20.57 -3.94 -10.24
C ALA A 113 -21.54 -2.82 -10.66
N ILE A 114 -21.49 -2.46 -11.94
CA ILE A 114 -22.46 -1.61 -12.62
C ILE A 114 -22.93 -2.26 -13.92
N ASP A 115 -24.07 -1.85 -14.46
CA ASP A 115 -24.55 -2.30 -15.77
C ASP A 115 -24.84 -1.13 -16.72
N VAL A 116 -25.20 -1.47 -17.96
CA VAL A 116 -25.54 -0.50 -19.02
C VAL A 116 -26.90 0.17 -18.81
N TYR A 117 -27.70 -0.30 -17.86
CA TYR A 117 -29.03 0.26 -17.53
C TYR A 117 -28.95 1.28 -16.39
N GLY A 118 -27.75 1.58 -15.89
CA GLY A 118 -27.53 2.53 -14.82
C GLY A 118 -27.74 1.95 -13.42
N ASN A 119 -27.78 0.62 -13.28
CA ASN A 119 -27.83 -0.01 -11.97
C ASN A 119 -26.40 -0.18 -11.41
N ALA A 120 -26.29 -0.11 -10.09
CA ALA A 120 -25.06 -0.37 -9.36
C ALA A 120 -25.35 -1.26 -8.15
N VAL A 121 -24.39 -2.12 -7.77
CA VAL A 121 -24.52 -3.01 -6.61
C VAL A 121 -23.25 -3.06 -5.78
N LEU A 122 -23.44 -3.24 -4.47
CA LEU A 122 -22.41 -3.67 -3.53
C LEU A 122 -22.46 -5.18 -3.37
N MET A 123 -21.30 -5.82 -3.25
CA MET A 123 -21.21 -7.22 -2.81
C MET A 123 -21.08 -7.26 -1.29
N ALA A 124 -21.93 -8.06 -0.65
CA ALA A 124 -21.95 -8.24 0.79
C ALA A 124 -21.57 -9.67 1.16
N GLY A 125 -20.42 -9.84 1.82
CA GLY A 125 -20.03 -11.11 2.45
C GLY A 125 -20.56 -11.27 3.88
N SER A 126 -20.96 -10.17 4.51
CA SER A 126 -21.57 -10.13 5.85
C SER A 126 -23.09 -10.11 5.78
N GLU A 127 -23.73 -10.50 6.89
CA GLU A 127 -25.18 -10.41 7.02
C GLU A 127 -25.67 -8.96 6.93
N GLY A 128 -26.69 -8.75 6.10
CA GLY A 128 -27.24 -7.42 5.81
C GLY A 128 -26.25 -6.42 5.22
N GLY A 129 -25.05 -6.84 4.77
CA GLY A 129 -23.99 -5.91 4.36
C GLY A 129 -23.29 -5.19 5.52
N GLY A 130 -23.45 -5.68 6.75
CA GLY A 130 -22.94 -5.02 7.95
C GLY A 130 -23.62 -3.66 8.20
N SER A 131 -22.92 -2.78 8.90
CA SER A 131 -23.45 -1.46 9.28
C SER A 131 -23.75 -0.57 8.06
N ILE A 132 -22.94 -0.64 6.99
CA ILE A 132 -23.22 0.07 5.74
C ILE A 132 -24.52 -0.42 5.12
N GLY A 133 -24.69 -1.74 4.92
CA GLY A 133 -25.91 -2.26 4.31
C GLY A 133 -27.17 -1.97 5.14
N GLN A 134 -27.05 -1.96 6.47
CA GLN A 134 -28.13 -1.55 7.39
C GLN A 134 -28.50 -0.05 7.27
N SER A 135 -27.57 0.80 6.84
CA SER A 135 -27.79 2.25 6.73
C SER A 135 -28.32 2.71 5.36
N ILE A 136 -28.20 1.89 4.31
CA ILE A 136 -28.49 2.29 2.92
C ILE A 136 -29.92 2.80 2.73
N SER A 137 -30.92 2.13 3.33
CA SER A 137 -32.31 2.58 3.22
C SER A 137 -32.47 4.01 3.73
N ARG A 138 -31.75 4.36 4.79
CA ARG A 138 -31.79 5.69 5.39
C ARG A 138 -31.19 6.76 4.48
N TRP A 139 -30.11 6.44 3.77
CA TRP A 139 -29.50 7.40 2.82
C TRP A 139 -30.54 7.95 1.87
N TYR A 140 -31.42 7.07 1.40
CA TYR A 140 -32.47 7.42 0.44
C TYR A 140 -33.68 8.09 1.11
N THR A 141 -34.13 7.62 2.27
CA THR A 141 -35.30 8.21 2.95
C THR A 141 -35.05 9.63 3.45
N GLU A 142 -33.81 9.95 3.84
CA GLU A 142 -33.42 11.29 4.29
C GLU A 142 -32.98 12.20 3.14
N GLY A 143 -33.06 11.72 1.89
CA GLY A 143 -32.73 12.50 0.69
C GLY A 143 -31.23 12.79 0.52
N VAL A 144 -30.35 12.04 1.20
CA VAL A 144 -28.90 12.19 1.09
C VAL A 144 -28.47 11.80 -0.33
N LYS A 145 -27.66 12.65 -0.96
CA LYS A 145 -27.15 12.35 -2.30
C LYS A 145 -26.07 11.28 -2.22
N VAL A 146 -26.11 10.32 -3.15
CA VAL A 146 -25.07 9.30 -3.29
C VAL A 146 -24.38 9.49 -4.64
N LEU A 147 -23.06 9.64 -4.59
CA LEU A 147 -22.20 9.68 -5.77
C LEU A 147 -21.36 8.40 -5.80
N ILE A 148 -21.38 7.71 -6.93
CA ILE A 148 -20.83 6.38 -7.13
C ILE A 148 -19.63 6.48 -8.09
N PRO A 149 -18.43 6.82 -7.59
CA PRO A 149 -17.21 6.73 -8.39
C PRO A 149 -16.88 5.28 -8.68
N VAL A 150 -16.85 4.89 -9.94
CA VAL A 150 -16.61 3.51 -10.34
C VAL A 150 -16.03 3.47 -11.74
N GLY A 151 -14.97 2.69 -11.94
CA GLY A 151 -14.41 2.51 -13.26
C GLY A 151 -15.20 1.47 -14.06
N LEU A 152 -15.07 1.56 -15.38
CA LEU A 152 -15.77 0.68 -16.32
C LEU A 152 -15.21 -0.75 -16.34
N GLU A 153 -14.15 -1.05 -15.58
CA GLU A 153 -13.72 -2.42 -15.29
C GLU A 153 -14.79 -3.21 -14.53
N LYS A 154 -15.66 -2.51 -13.78
CA LYS A 154 -16.76 -3.12 -13.03
C LYS A 154 -18.07 -3.25 -13.81
N LEU A 155 -18.06 -2.93 -15.10
CA LEU A 155 -19.21 -3.12 -15.96
C LEU A 155 -19.45 -4.63 -16.19
N VAL A 156 -20.62 -5.13 -15.78
CA VAL A 156 -21.04 -6.51 -16.00
C VAL A 156 -22.06 -6.60 -17.14
N PRO A 157 -22.11 -7.74 -17.88
CA PRO A 157 -23.15 -7.96 -18.87
C PRO A 157 -24.51 -8.22 -18.18
N GLY A 158 -25.60 -7.89 -18.88
CA GLY A 158 -26.96 -8.12 -18.42
C GLY A 158 -27.53 -7.01 -17.51
N ASN A 159 -28.64 -7.31 -16.83
CA ASN A 159 -29.32 -6.39 -15.92
C ASN A 159 -29.08 -6.82 -14.47
N LEU A 160 -28.45 -5.97 -13.67
CA LEU A 160 -28.11 -6.27 -12.27
C LEU A 160 -29.33 -6.52 -11.39
N ASN A 161 -30.52 -6.04 -11.73
CA ASN A 161 -31.74 -6.36 -10.98
C ASN A 161 -32.10 -7.84 -11.08
N GLU A 162 -31.74 -8.52 -12.18
CA GLU A 162 -31.87 -9.97 -12.29
C GLU A 162 -30.82 -10.67 -11.42
N SER A 163 -29.57 -10.21 -11.48
CA SER A 163 -28.48 -10.71 -10.65
C SER A 163 -28.78 -10.58 -9.15
N ILE A 164 -29.41 -9.48 -8.70
CA ILE A 164 -29.82 -9.29 -7.31
C ILE A 164 -30.82 -10.35 -6.86
N ARG A 165 -31.79 -10.72 -7.71
CA ARG A 165 -32.79 -11.76 -7.40
C ARG A 165 -32.19 -13.17 -7.37
N PHE A 166 -31.12 -13.39 -8.12
CA PHE A 166 -30.46 -14.68 -8.24
C PHE A 166 -29.38 -14.92 -7.18
N ALA A 167 -28.59 -13.89 -6.88
CA ALA A 167 -27.45 -14.00 -5.99
C ALA A 167 -27.87 -14.04 -4.51
N SER A 168 -27.20 -14.89 -3.73
CA SER A 168 -27.39 -14.93 -2.28
C SER A 168 -26.11 -15.36 -1.55
N ARG A 169 -26.04 -15.10 -0.25
CA ARG A 169 -24.92 -15.56 0.61
C ARG A 169 -25.10 -16.98 1.12
N LYS A 170 -26.35 -17.42 1.24
CA LYS A 170 -26.74 -18.71 1.83
C LYS A 170 -26.93 -19.71 0.69
N ASP A 171 -26.97 -20.99 1.02
CA ASP A 171 -27.26 -22.05 0.04
C ASP A 171 -26.31 -22.03 -1.17
N ILE A 172 -25.04 -21.67 -0.92
CA ILE A 172 -23.94 -21.76 -1.88
C ILE A 172 -23.05 -22.92 -1.45
N ASP A 173 -23.01 -23.98 -2.26
CA ASP A 173 -22.23 -25.18 -1.97
C ASP A 173 -20.72 -24.93 -2.07
N PHE A 174 -20.31 -24.07 -3.01
CA PHE A 174 -18.91 -23.81 -3.31
C PHE A 174 -18.68 -22.35 -3.73
N SER A 175 -17.74 -21.67 -3.09
CA SER A 175 -17.29 -20.32 -3.44
C SER A 175 -15.77 -20.20 -3.31
N ASN A 176 -15.13 -19.55 -4.30
CA ASN A 176 -13.76 -19.10 -4.19
C ASN A 176 -13.74 -17.87 -3.26
N GLY A 177 -13.42 -18.10 -1.98
CA GLY A 177 -13.57 -17.08 -0.93
C GLY A 177 -14.97 -17.10 -0.30
N MET A 178 -15.46 -15.96 0.20
CA MET A 178 -16.78 -15.89 0.88
C MET A 178 -17.93 -15.80 -0.11
N SER A 179 -19.04 -16.51 0.10
CA SER A 179 -20.25 -16.24 -0.69
C SER A 179 -20.75 -14.81 -0.46
N VAL A 180 -21.22 -14.17 -1.53
CA VAL A 180 -21.68 -12.77 -1.50
C VAL A 180 -23.12 -12.64 -1.99
N GLY A 181 -23.87 -11.77 -1.32
CA GLY A 181 -25.15 -11.26 -1.82
C GLY A 181 -24.95 -9.91 -2.49
N LEU A 182 -25.95 -9.45 -3.24
CA LEU A 182 -25.92 -8.14 -3.89
C LEU A 182 -26.88 -7.17 -3.20
N ILE A 183 -26.39 -5.98 -2.87
CA ILE A 183 -27.19 -4.89 -2.30
C ILE A 183 -27.28 -3.79 -3.36
N PRO A 184 -28.49 -3.37 -3.78
CA PRO A 184 -28.64 -2.28 -4.73
C PRO A 184 -28.10 -0.98 -4.15
N LEU A 185 -27.35 -0.24 -4.96
CA LEU A 185 -26.81 1.07 -4.64
C LEU A 185 -27.38 2.09 -5.62
N HIS A 186 -28.32 2.89 -5.15
CA HIS A 186 -28.91 3.99 -5.92
C HIS A 186 -28.09 5.27 -5.72
N GLY A 187 -27.80 5.97 -6.81
CA GLY A 187 -26.99 7.18 -6.82
C GLY A 187 -26.54 7.56 -8.23
N GLU A 188 -25.81 8.65 -8.33
CA GLU A 188 -25.22 9.11 -9.59
C GLU A 188 -23.93 8.34 -9.88
N ILE A 189 -23.87 7.63 -11.01
CA ILE A 189 -22.67 6.89 -11.44
C ILE A 189 -21.69 7.85 -12.12
N PHE A 190 -20.44 7.86 -11.63
CA PHE A 190 -19.36 8.66 -12.18
C PHE A 190 -18.18 7.76 -12.62
N THR A 191 -17.98 7.66 -13.93
CA THR A 191 -16.96 6.81 -14.58
C THR A 191 -15.87 7.61 -15.28
N GLU A 192 -14.93 6.93 -15.94
CA GLU A 192 -13.93 7.56 -16.81
C GLU A 192 -14.57 8.40 -17.92
N ILE A 193 -15.72 7.99 -18.46
CA ILE A 193 -16.44 8.77 -19.49
C ILE A 193 -16.90 10.10 -18.91
N ASN A 194 -17.39 10.13 -17.68
CA ASN A 194 -17.79 11.35 -17.00
C ASN A 194 -16.56 12.23 -16.71
N ALA A 195 -15.46 11.62 -16.27
CA ALA A 195 -14.21 12.33 -16.02
C ALA A 195 -13.66 13.01 -17.29
N PHE A 196 -13.60 12.31 -18.42
CA PHE A 196 -13.15 12.90 -19.69
C PHE A 196 -14.06 14.05 -20.16
N ARG A 197 -15.38 13.89 -20.02
CA ARG A 197 -16.35 14.95 -20.34
C ARG A 197 -16.27 16.14 -19.39
N GLN A 198 -15.73 15.94 -18.18
CA GLN A 198 -15.48 17.01 -17.24
C GLN A 198 -14.18 17.78 -17.55
N LEU A 199 -13.20 17.12 -18.17
CA LEU A 199 -11.97 17.74 -18.66
C LEU A 199 -12.18 18.55 -19.94
N GLY A 200 -13.14 18.16 -20.78
CA GLY A 200 -13.46 18.87 -22.01
C GLY A 200 -14.72 18.40 -22.71
N GLU A 201 -15.23 19.23 -23.62
CA GLU A 201 -16.40 18.90 -24.45
C GLU A 201 -15.99 17.91 -25.57
N VAL A 202 -15.97 16.62 -25.22
CA VAL A 202 -15.54 15.54 -26.12
C VAL A 202 -16.51 14.36 -26.18
N ASP A 203 -16.52 13.70 -27.33
CA ASP A 203 -17.09 12.38 -27.50
C ASP A 203 -16.12 11.31 -27.02
N VAL A 204 -16.62 10.39 -26.19
CA VAL A 204 -15.83 9.30 -25.60
C VAL A 204 -16.56 7.98 -25.75
N LYS A 205 -15.87 6.96 -26.23
CA LYS A 205 -16.38 5.58 -26.35
C LYS A 205 -15.34 4.58 -25.85
N VAL A 206 -15.77 3.58 -25.10
CA VAL A 206 -14.94 2.40 -24.81
C VAL A 206 -14.93 1.52 -26.05
N ILE A 207 -13.74 1.19 -26.54
CA ILE A 207 -13.53 0.37 -27.74
C ILE A 207 -12.73 -0.91 -27.46
N GLY A 208 -12.19 -1.06 -26.25
CA GLY A 208 -11.44 -2.23 -25.82
C GLY A 208 -11.56 -2.45 -24.31
N SER A 209 -11.44 -3.70 -23.86
CA SER A 209 -11.52 -4.09 -22.45
C SER A 209 -10.63 -5.29 -22.18
N GLY A 210 -10.02 -5.31 -20.99
CA GLY A 210 -9.07 -6.34 -20.60
C GLY A 210 -7.63 -5.98 -21.02
N GLY A 211 -6.69 -6.83 -20.62
CA GLY A 211 -5.28 -6.68 -20.88
C GLY A 211 -4.51 -7.81 -20.22
N ILE A 212 -3.18 -7.71 -20.17
CA ILE A 212 -2.28 -8.75 -19.64
C ILE A 212 -1.34 -8.11 -18.61
N GLY A 213 -1.02 -8.85 -17.54
CA GLY A 213 -0.15 -8.39 -16.47
C GLY A 213 -0.74 -7.17 -15.77
N ASN A 214 0.03 -6.08 -15.68
CA ASN A 214 -0.43 -4.83 -15.04
C ASN A 214 -1.58 -4.13 -15.81
N ALA A 215 -1.94 -4.59 -17.01
CA ALA A 215 -3.08 -4.12 -17.78
C ALA A 215 -4.36 -4.95 -17.57
N ASN A 216 -4.39 -5.88 -16.61
CA ASN A 216 -5.61 -6.61 -16.29
C ASN A 216 -6.74 -5.65 -15.87
N GLY A 217 -7.92 -5.82 -16.49
CA GLY A 217 -9.08 -4.94 -16.25
C GLY A 217 -9.04 -3.58 -16.96
N SER A 218 -7.99 -3.29 -17.73
CA SER A 218 -7.87 -2.03 -18.48
C SER A 218 -9.02 -1.77 -19.44
N LYS A 219 -9.19 -0.49 -19.79
CA LYS A 219 -10.14 -0.02 -20.81
C LYS A 219 -9.42 0.82 -21.85
N THR A 220 -9.77 0.61 -23.12
CA THR A 220 -9.29 1.45 -24.22
C THR A 220 -10.43 2.35 -24.69
N PHE A 221 -10.16 3.64 -24.76
CA PHE A 221 -11.10 4.69 -25.10
C PHE A 221 -10.74 5.33 -26.44
N GLN A 222 -11.73 5.57 -27.28
CA GLN A 222 -11.67 6.50 -28.41
C GLN A 222 -12.23 7.84 -27.94
N ILE A 223 -11.46 8.90 -28.09
CA ILE A 223 -11.85 10.27 -27.75
C ILE A 223 -11.79 11.13 -29.02
N SER A 224 -12.80 11.96 -29.25
CA SER A 224 -12.83 12.92 -30.35
C SER A 224 -13.52 14.21 -29.97
N GLY A 225 -13.01 15.34 -30.46
CA GLY A 225 -13.59 16.66 -30.21
C GLY A 225 -12.80 17.76 -30.92
N GLU A 226 -13.01 19.01 -30.48
CA GLU A 226 -12.19 20.13 -30.93
C GLU A 226 -10.73 19.94 -30.51
N ASP A 227 -9.81 20.44 -31.34
CA ASP A 227 -8.38 20.18 -31.18
C ASP A 227 -7.86 20.71 -29.82
N ALA A 228 -8.31 21.88 -29.40
CA ALA A 228 -7.95 22.46 -28.10
C ALA A 228 -8.45 21.63 -26.89
N GLU A 229 -9.67 21.09 -26.97
CA GLU A 229 -10.25 20.22 -25.94
C GLU A 229 -9.46 18.92 -25.80
N VAL A 230 -9.16 18.28 -26.94
CA VAL A 230 -8.39 17.03 -26.98
C VAL A 230 -6.94 17.25 -26.53
N ASP A 231 -6.34 18.39 -26.86
CA ASP A 231 -4.99 18.76 -26.41
C ASP A 231 -4.91 18.97 -24.89
N ARG A 232 -5.96 19.49 -24.26
CA ARG A 232 -6.04 19.56 -22.78
C ARG A 232 -6.08 18.17 -22.16
N ILE A 233 -6.90 17.27 -22.71
CA ILE A 233 -6.98 15.88 -22.25
C ILE A 233 -5.64 15.16 -22.43
N LEU A 234 -4.95 15.38 -23.54
CA LEU A 234 -3.63 14.78 -23.78
C LEU A 234 -2.61 15.16 -22.70
N LYS A 235 -2.57 16.42 -22.26
CA LYS A 235 -1.66 16.84 -21.19
C LYS A 235 -1.93 16.10 -19.88
N VAL A 236 -3.20 15.99 -19.49
CA VAL A 236 -3.61 15.23 -18.29
C VAL A 236 -3.23 13.75 -18.44
N LEU A 237 -3.42 13.18 -19.62
CA LEU A 237 -3.06 11.78 -19.89
C LEU A 237 -1.54 11.56 -19.86
N GLU A 238 -0.74 12.47 -20.41
CA GLU A 238 0.72 12.41 -20.35
C GLU A 238 1.22 12.47 -18.90
N GLU A 239 0.68 13.37 -18.09
CA GLU A 239 0.99 13.46 -16.66
C GLU A 239 0.60 12.17 -15.94
N LEU A 240 -0.61 11.67 -16.17
CA LEU A 240 -1.11 10.43 -15.57
C LEU A 240 -0.24 9.22 -15.94
N LYS A 241 0.20 9.13 -17.20
CA LYS A 241 1.03 8.02 -17.72
C LYS A 241 2.46 8.02 -17.17
N ASN A 242 2.96 9.18 -16.77
CA ASN A 242 4.30 9.33 -16.20
C ASN A 242 4.32 9.10 -14.67
N GLN A 243 3.16 8.93 -14.04
CA GLN A 243 3.05 8.67 -12.61
C GLN A 243 3.11 7.17 -12.30
N THR A 244 3.80 6.81 -11.21
CA THR A 244 3.69 5.48 -10.62
C THR A 244 2.50 5.44 -9.66
N ILE A 245 1.35 4.98 -10.15
CA ILE A 245 0.12 4.92 -9.37
C ILE A 245 0.01 3.57 -8.67
N LYS A 246 -0.01 3.59 -7.34
CA LYS A 246 -0.21 2.40 -6.51
C LYS A 246 -1.68 2.24 -6.16
N VAL A 247 -2.08 1.01 -5.81
CA VAL A 247 -3.41 0.73 -5.25
C VAL A 247 -3.62 1.58 -3.99
N SER A 248 -4.74 2.32 -3.98
CA SER A 248 -5.13 3.14 -2.83
C SER A 248 -5.81 2.33 -1.73
N GLY A 249 -5.62 2.77 -0.49
CA GLY A 249 -6.07 2.10 0.73
C GLY A 249 -4.95 1.93 1.73
N GLU A 250 -5.31 1.73 3.00
CA GLU A 250 -4.32 1.44 4.04
C GLU A 250 -3.59 0.13 3.72
N THR A 251 -2.26 0.19 3.59
CA THR A 251 -1.41 -0.94 3.15
C THR A 251 -1.64 -2.22 3.96
N VAL A 252 -1.78 -2.11 5.28
CA VAL A 252 -1.99 -3.28 6.15
C VAL A 252 -3.35 -3.94 5.87
N SER A 253 -4.37 -3.13 5.58
CA SER A 253 -5.70 -3.62 5.19
C SER A 253 -5.72 -4.26 3.79
N LEU A 254 -4.67 -4.05 2.98
CA LEU A 254 -4.55 -4.66 1.66
C LEU A 254 -4.23 -6.16 1.72
N MET A 255 -3.66 -6.64 2.83
CA MET A 255 -3.45 -8.07 3.06
C MET A 255 -4.78 -8.81 3.16
N GLU A 256 -4.98 -9.79 2.28
CA GLU A 256 -6.19 -10.61 2.24
C GLU A 256 -6.18 -11.72 3.30
N CYS A 257 -7.36 -12.09 3.77
CA CYS A 257 -7.56 -13.17 4.73
C CYS A 257 -7.10 -14.53 4.16
N ALA A 258 -6.48 -15.36 5.00
CA ALA A 258 -6.22 -16.78 4.74
C ALA A 258 -6.80 -17.62 5.87
N TYR A 259 -7.51 -18.69 5.55
CA TYR A 259 -8.08 -19.58 6.56
C TYR A 259 -6.98 -20.32 7.33
N PRO A 260 -7.04 -20.38 8.68
CA PRO A 260 -8.01 -19.70 9.53
C PRO A 260 -7.65 -18.23 9.81
N SER A 261 -8.59 -17.33 9.57
CA SER A 261 -8.53 -15.92 10.02
C SER A 261 -9.75 -15.60 10.89
N LYS A 262 -9.60 -14.67 11.85
CA LYS A 262 -10.72 -14.20 12.68
C LYS A 262 -11.87 -13.65 11.83
N ARG A 263 -11.53 -13.10 10.66
CA ARG A 263 -12.48 -12.49 9.71
C ARG A 263 -13.27 -13.55 8.93
N CYS A 264 -12.79 -14.80 8.84
CA CYS A 264 -13.46 -15.91 8.16
C CYS A 264 -14.74 -16.41 8.86
N LYS A 265 -15.07 -15.87 10.05
CA LYS A 265 -16.30 -16.22 10.78
C LYS A 265 -17.54 -16.09 9.89
N PHE A 266 -17.60 -15.03 9.08
CA PHE A 266 -18.76 -14.71 8.24
C PHE A 266 -18.74 -15.33 6.84
N HIS A 267 -17.66 -16.05 6.49
CA HIS A 267 -17.49 -16.62 5.16
C HIS A 267 -18.33 -17.89 5.03
N THR A 268 -19.56 -17.74 4.57
CA THR A 268 -20.43 -18.85 4.16
C THR A 268 -19.99 -19.36 2.79
N GLY A 269 -20.22 -20.65 2.50
CA GLY A 269 -19.88 -21.30 1.22
C GLY A 269 -18.39 -21.30 0.84
N CYS A 270 -17.50 -20.90 1.74
CA CYS A 270 -16.09 -20.70 1.41
C CYS A 270 -15.33 -22.03 1.30
N SER A 271 -14.88 -22.34 0.09
CA SER A 271 -14.15 -23.58 -0.23
C SER A 271 -12.81 -23.73 0.51
N TYR A 272 -12.14 -22.63 0.85
CA TYR A 272 -10.94 -22.67 1.71
C TYR A 272 -11.26 -23.03 3.17
N LYS A 273 -12.43 -22.62 3.65
CA LYS A 273 -12.91 -22.92 5.01
C LYS A 273 -13.49 -24.33 5.12
N SER A 274 -14.13 -24.84 4.07
CA SER A 274 -14.59 -26.24 4.00
C SER A 274 -13.43 -27.22 3.77
N GLY A 275 -12.30 -26.75 3.22
CA GLY A 275 -11.13 -27.56 2.90
C GLY A 275 -11.15 -28.19 1.51
N GLU A 276 -12.16 -27.87 0.70
CA GLU A 276 -12.26 -28.29 -0.71
C GLU A 276 -11.16 -27.63 -1.56
N LEU A 277 -10.88 -26.35 -1.31
CA LEU A 277 -9.68 -25.69 -1.79
C LEU A 277 -8.64 -25.63 -0.68
N LYS A 278 -7.39 -25.91 -1.02
CA LYS A 278 -6.27 -25.71 -0.12
C LYS A 278 -5.88 -24.24 -0.15
N GLU A 279 -5.72 -23.65 1.03
CA GLU A 279 -4.96 -22.41 1.13
C GLU A 279 -3.56 -22.67 0.57
N VAL A 280 -3.06 -21.76 -0.26
CA VAL A 280 -1.63 -21.70 -0.56
C VAL A 280 -0.96 -21.52 0.80
N LYS A 281 -0.22 -22.53 1.27
CA LYS A 281 0.37 -22.52 2.60
C LYS A 281 1.30 -21.32 2.69
N THR A 282 0.84 -20.26 3.34
CA THR A 282 1.69 -19.09 3.58
C THR A 282 2.72 -19.46 4.63
N LYS A 283 3.99 -19.55 4.21
CA LYS A 283 5.14 -19.68 5.09
C LYS A 283 5.17 -18.46 6.00
N LYS A 284 5.34 -18.66 7.31
CA LYS A 284 5.59 -17.54 8.24
C LYS A 284 7.02 -17.05 8.03
N LEU A 285 7.16 -15.82 7.56
CA LEU A 285 8.42 -15.10 7.53
C LEU A 285 8.54 -14.28 8.82
N GLY A 286 9.43 -14.69 9.71
CA GLY A 286 9.80 -13.87 10.85
C GLY A 286 10.61 -12.65 10.36
N VAL A 287 10.28 -11.45 10.81
CA VAL A 287 11.03 -10.23 10.47
C VAL A 287 11.48 -9.58 11.77
N ILE A 288 12.80 -9.51 11.97
CA ILE A 288 13.40 -8.87 13.14
C ILE A 288 13.88 -7.48 12.74
N THR A 289 13.39 -6.45 13.42
CA THR A 289 13.93 -5.07 13.28
C THR A 289 14.78 -4.73 14.50
N ILE A 290 15.77 -3.86 14.33
CA ILE A 290 16.58 -3.36 15.46
C ILE A 290 15.76 -2.42 16.35
N GLY A 291 14.83 -1.66 15.76
CA GLY A 291 13.95 -0.76 16.49
C GLY A 291 12.78 -1.48 17.15
N GLN A 292 11.65 -0.80 17.17
CA GLN A 292 10.38 -1.34 17.64
C GLN A 292 9.52 -1.80 16.45
N SER A 293 8.70 -2.82 16.65
CA SER A 293 7.67 -3.31 15.72
C SER A 293 6.27 -2.87 16.17
N PRO A 294 5.25 -2.82 15.28
CA PRO A 294 5.34 -2.96 13.83
C PRO A 294 5.99 -1.73 13.18
N ARG A 295 6.75 -1.93 12.10
CA ARG A 295 7.35 -0.84 11.31
C ARG A 295 6.53 -0.56 10.06
N ALA A 296 5.52 0.30 10.21
CA ALA A 296 4.62 0.66 9.11
C ALA A 296 5.34 1.26 7.89
N ASP A 297 6.45 1.98 8.09
CA ASP A 297 7.28 2.56 7.02
C ASP A 297 7.99 1.50 6.18
N PHE A 298 8.41 0.40 6.80
CA PHE A 298 9.05 -0.73 6.14
C PHE A 298 8.05 -1.59 5.36
N LEU A 299 6.88 -1.88 5.95
CA LEU A 299 5.85 -2.72 5.31
C LEU A 299 5.38 -2.14 3.97
N LYS A 300 5.34 -0.81 3.84
CA LYS A 300 4.97 -0.11 2.60
C LYS A 300 5.81 -0.50 1.38
N ASP A 301 7.10 -0.78 1.57
CA ASP A 301 8.01 -1.11 0.47
C ASP A 301 8.09 -2.61 0.16
N ILE A 302 7.59 -3.44 1.07
CA ILE A 302 7.86 -4.88 1.11
C ILE A 302 6.63 -5.70 0.87
N VAL A 303 5.51 -5.38 1.53
CA VAL A 303 4.23 -6.05 1.26
C VAL A 303 3.90 -6.06 -0.25
N PRO A 304 4.15 -4.99 -1.03
CA PRO A 304 3.86 -5.01 -2.46
C PRO A 304 4.76 -5.93 -3.32
N ILE A 305 5.92 -6.37 -2.81
CA ILE A 305 6.84 -7.25 -3.57
C ILE A 305 7.05 -8.62 -2.94
N LEU A 306 6.71 -8.81 -1.67
CA LEU A 306 6.82 -10.09 -1.02
C LEU A 306 5.85 -11.06 -1.70
N SER A 307 6.34 -12.26 -2.02
CA SER A 307 5.52 -13.33 -2.59
C SER A 307 4.33 -13.60 -1.68
N SER A 308 3.16 -13.84 -2.29
CA SER A 308 1.94 -14.24 -1.57
C SER A 308 2.10 -15.56 -0.81
N GLU A 309 3.18 -16.32 -1.05
CA GLU A 309 3.59 -17.47 -0.24
C GLU A 309 4.04 -17.11 1.18
N TYR A 310 4.31 -15.85 1.51
CA TYR A 310 4.81 -15.47 2.82
C TYR A 310 3.82 -14.60 3.59
N ARG A 311 3.65 -14.90 4.88
CA ARG A 311 3.00 -14.02 5.86
C ARG A 311 4.05 -13.50 6.83
N ILE A 312 4.09 -12.19 7.02
CA ILE A 312 5.04 -11.55 7.94
C ILE A 312 4.60 -11.73 9.40
N VAL A 313 5.57 -12.04 10.26
CA VAL A 313 5.46 -11.98 11.73
C VAL A 313 6.60 -11.09 12.23
N GLU A 314 6.29 -9.88 12.68
CA GLU A 314 7.30 -8.89 13.10
C GLU A 314 7.68 -9.02 14.58
N LYS A 315 8.97 -8.77 14.87
CA LYS A 315 9.49 -8.52 16.21
C LYS A 315 10.54 -7.41 16.16
N GLY A 316 10.45 -6.45 17.06
CA GLY A 316 11.46 -5.42 17.28
C GLY A 316 12.37 -5.82 18.43
N ALA A 317 13.69 -5.69 18.25
CA ALA A 317 14.64 -5.92 19.33
C ALA A 317 14.44 -4.93 20.49
N LEU A 318 13.92 -3.73 20.22
CA LEU A 318 13.62 -2.72 21.23
C LEU A 318 12.14 -2.69 21.63
N ASP A 319 11.36 -3.72 21.29
CA ASP A 319 9.98 -3.83 21.75
C ASP A 319 9.93 -3.86 23.29
N GLY A 320 9.07 -3.02 23.86
CA GLY A 320 8.90 -2.89 25.32
C GLY A 320 9.85 -1.92 26.02
N TYR A 321 10.75 -1.25 25.28
CA TYR A 321 11.62 -0.21 25.82
C TYR A 321 11.17 1.19 25.42
N GLU A 322 11.15 2.12 26.36
CA GLU A 322 10.89 3.54 26.12
C GLU A 322 12.17 4.28 25.67
N TYR A 323 12.01 5.42 25.00
CA TYR A 323 13.12 6.19 24.42
C TYR A 323 14.20 6.57 25.45
N GLU A 324 13.79 7.04 26.62
CA GLU A 324 14.69 7.44 27.71
C GLU A 324 15.48 6.24 28.25
N GLU A 325 14.87 5.06 28.23
CA GLU A 325 15.56 3.83 28.64
C GLU A 325 16.58 3.39 27.58
N ILE A 326 16.21 3.45 26.30
CA ILE A 326 17.08 3.10 25.17
C ILE A 326 18.34 3.97 25.15
N THR A 327 18.16 5.28 25.22
CA THR A 327 19.26 6.26 25.17
C THR A 327 20.19 6.18 26.37
N ARG A 328 19.71 5.68 27.52
CA ARG A 328 20.53 5.46 28.71
C ARG A 328 21.26 4.11 28.70
N ARG A 329 20.57 3.03 28.31
CA ARG A 329 21.06 1.65 28.47
C ARG A 329 21.87 1.15 27.28
N PHE A 330 21.58 1.63 26.08
CA PHE A 330 22.08 1.03 24.84
C PHE A 330 23.00 1.97 24.04
N LYS A 331 23.33 3.14 24.58
CA LYS A 331 24.20 4.12 23.93
C LYS A 331 25.61 3.54 23.67
N PRO A 332 26.21 3.82 22.50
CA PRO A 332 27.59 3.40 22.22
C PRO A 332 28.62 4.12 23.08
N VAL A 333 29.72 3.43 23.34
CA VAL A 333 30.99 4.02 23.80
C VAL A 333 32.08 3.85 22.74
N GLU A 334 33.22 4.53 22.92
CA GLU A 334 34.35 4.45 21.99
C GLU A 334 34.78 3.00 21.73
N GLY A 335 34.97 2.67 20.45
CA GLY A 335 35.33 1.31 19.99
C GLY A 335 34.15 0.36 19.77
N ASP A 336 32.93 0.73 20.15
CA ASP A 336 31.74 -0.07 19.87
C ASP A 336 31.36 -0.04 18.38
N THR A 337 30.76 -1.13 17.91
CA THR A 337 30.07 -1.15 16.61
C THR A 337 28.74 -0.41 16.74
N VAL A 338 28.52 0.58 15.88
CA VAL A 338 27.37 1.49 15.95
C VAL A 338 26.25 1.02 15.03
N LEU A 339 25.03 0.97 15.58
CA LEU A 339 23.79 0.74 14.86
C LEU A 339 22.90 1.98 14.95
N VAL A 340 22.30 2.35 13.83
CA VAL A 340 21.29 3.40 13.75
C VAL A 340 19.94 2.76 13.48
N SER A 341 18.93 3.15 14.25
CA SER A 341 17.58 2.65 14.11
C SER A 341 16.55 3.76 14.31
N ARG A 342 15.27 3.41 14.13
CA ARG A 342 14.12 4.30 14.28
C ARG A 342 13.07 3.65 15.16
N LEU A 343 12.53 4.42 16.10
CA LEU A 343 11.45 4.02 17.00
C LEU A 343 10.07 4.18 16.35
N ARG A 344 9.03 3.66 17.01
CA ARG A 344 7.66 3.70 16.49
C ARG A 344 7.12 5.13 16.33
N ASP A 345 7.56 6.05 17.18
CA ASP A 345 7.22 7.48 17.11
C ASP A 345 8.03 8.27 16.06
N GLY A 346 8.93 7.59 15.36
CA GLY A 346 9.71 8.16 14.29
C GLY A 346 11.08 8.71 14.69
N ARG A 347 11.41 8.78 15.98
CA ARG A 347 12.72 9.25 16.46
C ARG A 347 13.85 8.30 16.05
N GLN A 348 14.99 8.87 15.66
CA GLN A 348 16.23 8.13 15.45
C GLN A 348 16.87 7.79 16.80
N VAL A 349 17.46 6.61 16.89
CA VAL A 349 18.31 6.19 18.01
C VAL A 349 19.62 5.61 17.49
N VAL A 350 20.70 5.89 18.22
CA VAL A 350 22.03 5.35 17.97
C VAL A 350 22.40 4.46 19.14
N ILE A 351 22.73 3.20 18.85
CA ILE A 351 22.90 2.15 19.86
C ILE A 351 24.10 1.26 19.54
N ALA A 352 24.73 0.70 20.57
CA ALA A 352 25.83 -0.24 20.39
C ALA A 352 25.33 -1.68 20.16
N GLU A 353 25.92 -2.33 19.16
CA GLU A 353 25.59 -3.69 18.73
C GLU A 353 25.59 -4.71 19.88
N LYS A 354 26.59 -4.65 20.77
CA LYS A 354 26.74 -5.54 21.93
C LYS A 354 25.52 -5.59 22.85
N HIS A 355 24.78 -4.50 22.96
CA HIS A 355 23.60 -4.42 23.82
C HIS A 355 22.34 -4.98 23.16
N ILE A 356 22.33 -5.02 21.83
CA ILE A 356 21.18 -5.43 21.02
C ILE A 356 21.25 -6.92 20.67
N LEU A 357 22.44 -7.49 20.60
CA LEU A 357 22.64 -8.90 20.30
C LEU A 357 21.79 -9.86 21.17
N PRO A 358 21.69 -9.69 22.51
CA PRO A 358 20.82 -10.53 23.34
C PRO A 358 19.33 -10.38 22.98
N LEU A 359 18.90 -9.16 22.64
CA LEU A 359 17.50 -8.86 22.29
C LEU A 359 17.13 -9.47 20.93
N ILE A 360 18.05 -9.43 19.96
CA ILE A 360 17.89 -10.14 18.68
C ILE A 360 17.78 -11.64 18.92
N GLN A 361 18.63 -12.20 19.79
CA GLN A 361 18.61 -13.61 20.11
C GLN A 361 17.26 -14.06 20.69
N ASP A 362 16.68 -13.27 21.59
CA ASP A 362 15.36 -13.54 22.15
C ASP A 362 14.26 -13.44 21.08
N ALA A 363 14.33 -12.42 20.21
CA ALA A 363 13.39 -12.28 19.10
C ALA A 363 13.43 -13.48 18.13
N VAL A 364 14.62 -14.03 17.84
CA VAL A 364 14.76 -15.27 17.04
C VAL A 364 14.02 -16.42 17.71
N TYR A 365 14.25 -16.66 19.01
CA TYR A 365 13.59 -17.75 19.71
C TYR A 365 12.06 -17.60 19.76
N GLU A 366 11.54 -16.38 19.93
CA GLU A 366 10.10 -16.14 19.91
C GLU A 366 9.48 -16.40 18.54
N LEU A 367 10.16 -16.01 17.46
CA LEU A 367 9.69 -16.24 16.10
C LEU A 367 9.70 -17.73 15.74
N GLU A 368 10.73 -18.46 16.16
CA GLU A 368 10.81 -19.93 16.00
C GLU A 368 9.68 -20.64 16.75
N ARG A 369 9.44 -20.27 18.02
CA ARG A 369 8.29 -20.78 18.81
C ARG A 369 6.94 -20.45 18.15
N SER A 370 6.87 -19.33 17.44
CA SER A 370 5.70 -18.90 16.67
C SER A 370 5.53 -19.64 15.33
N GLY A 371 6.45 -20.57 15.01
CA GLY A 371 6.41 -21.41 13.82
C GLY A 371 7.06 -20.80 12.59
N CYS A 372 7.88 -19.75 12.73
CA CYS A 372 8.65 -19.20 11.61
C CYS A 372 9.81 -20.13 11.28
N LYS A 373 9.82 -20.67 10.06
CA LYS A 373 10.92 -21.50 9.54
C LYS A 373 11.99 -20.68 8.82
N THR A 374 11.65 -19.45 8.44
CA THR A 374 12.56 -18.48 7.82
C THR A 374 12.45 -17.19 8.61
N ILE A 375 13.59 -16.61 8.96
CA ILE A 375 13.68 -15.34 9.68
C ILE A 375 14.59 -14.40 8.89
N LEU A 376 14.14 -13.17 8.68
CA LEU A 376 14.91 -12.09 8.06
C LEU A 376 15.29 -11.07 9.13
N LEU A 377 16.59 -10.90 9.36
CA LEU A 377 17.10 -9.81 10.20
C LEU A 377 17.18 -8.53 9.35
N MET A 378 16.25 -7.61 9.56
CA MET A 378 16.18 -6.34 8.85
C MET A 378 17.17 -5.32 9.40
N CYS A 379 18.46 -5.63 9.24
CA CYS A 379 19.57 -4.77 9.59
C CYS A 379 20.72 -4.93 8.58
N THR A 380 21.49 -3.86 8.39
CA THR A 380 22.79 -3.86 7.70
C THR A 380 23.97 -3.83 8.68
N GLY A 381 23.73 -4.17 9.96
CA GLY A 381 24.77 -4.34 10.96
C GLY A 381 25.45 -5.71 10.84
N LYS A 382 26.75 -5.77 11.14
CA LYS A 382 27.44 -7.06 11.35
C LYS A 382 27.19 -7.51 12.78
N PHE A 383 26.72 -8.74 12.94
CA PHE A 383 26.48 -9.35 14.23
C PHE A 383 27.37 -10.59 14.39
N PRO A 384 27.79 -10.91 15.63
CA PRO A 384 28.32 -12.22 15.96
C PRO A 384 27.34 -13.36 15.63
N GLU A 385 27.75 -14.59 15.93
CA GLU A 385 26.89 -15.75 15.76
C GLU A 385 25.60 -15.60 16.58
N ILE A 386 24.45 -15.78 15.91
CA ILE A 386 23.12 -15.82 16.51
C ILE A 386 22.66 -17.27 16.41
N LYS A 387 22.26 -17.87 17.54
CA LYS A 387 21.79 -19.26 17.57
C LYS A 387 20.39 -19.34 16.97
N HIS A 388 20.17 -20.27 16.05
CA HIS A 388 18.90 -20.45 15.35
C HIS A 388 18.73 -21.89 14.86
N ASN A 389 17.48 -22.34 14.75
CA ASN A 389 17.04 -23.56 14.08
C ASN A 389 16.33 -23.27 12.74
N SER A 390 15.87 -22.03 12.56
CA SER A 390 15.25 -21.50 11.35
C SER A 390 16.29 -21.11 10.30
N LEU A 391 15.86 -20.89 9.05
CA LEU A 391 16.71 -20.25 8.05
C LEU A 391 16.82 -18.75 8.37
N LEU A 392 17.91 -18.35 9.05
CA LEU A 392 18.18 -16.96 9.41
C LEU A 392 18.94 -16.23 8.29
N ILE A 393 18.26 -15.32 7.60
CA ILE A 393 18.83 -14.46 6.56
C ILE A 393 19.33 -13.16 7.19
N LYS A 394 20.63 -12.91 7.06
CA LYS A 394 21.32 -11.68 7.48
C LYS A 394 21.76 -10.90 6.23
N PRO A 395 21.02 -9.85 5.82
CA PRO A 395 21.31 -9.09 4.60
C PRO A 395 22.74 -8.58 4.53
N GLN A 396 23.31 -8.16 5.68
CA GLN A 396 24.69 -7.65 5.74
C GLN A 396 25.76 -8.68 5.36
N GLU A 397 25.47 -9.97 5.47
CA GLU A 397 26.42 -11.03 5.11
C GLU A 397 26.36 -11.38 3.62
N ILE A 398 25.24 -11.08 2.97
CA ILE A 398 24.95 -11.50 1.59
C ILE A 398 25.11 -10.33 0.62
N ILE A 399 24.42 -9.22 0.89
CA ILE A 399 24.29 -8.09 -0.05
C ILE A 399 25.64 -7.46 -0.38
N PRO A 400 26.52 -7.12 0.58
CA PRO A 400 27.84 -6.57 0.25
C PRO A 400 28.68 -7.49 -0.63
N GLN A 401 28.58 -8.82 -0.45
CA GLN A 401 29.32 -9.78 -1.29
C GLN A 401 28.77 -9.82 -2.72
N MET A 402 27.45 -9.79 -2.87
CA MET A 402 26.81 -9.69 -4.17
C MET A 402 27.22 -8.40 -4.90
N ILE A 403 27.19 -7.27 -4.21
CA ILE A 403 27.58 -5.97 -4.80
C ILE A 403 29.03 -5.99 -5.24
N LYS A 404 29.95 -6.48 -4.41
CA LYS A 404 31.38 -6.63 -4.79
C LYS A 404 31.56 -7.48 -6.06
N LYS A 405 30.72 -8.50 -6.26
CA LYS A 405 30.73 -9.31 -7.47
C LYS A 405 30.08 -8.64 -8.68
N ILE A 406 29.06 -7.81 -8.47
CA ILE A 406 28.40 -7.06 -9.54
C ILE A 406 29.30 -5.94 -10.07
N ILE A 407 30.00 -5.22 -9.19
CA ILE A 407 30.87 -4.12 -9.60
C ILE A 407 32.15 -4.60 -10.28
N ASP A 408 32.57 -5.84 -10.07
CA ASP A 408 33.73 -6.50 -10.69
C ASP A 408 34.99 -5.61 -10.85
N GLY A 409 35.40 -4.97 -9.75
CA GLY A 409 36.55 -4.04 -9.73
C GLY A 409 36.22 -2.58 -10.04
N GLY A 410 34.95 -2.27 -10.32
CA GLY A 410 34.41 -0.92 -10.39
C GLY A 410 34.34 -0.20 -9.04
N LYS A 411 33.89 1.06 -9.09
CA LYS A 411 33.87 1.99 -7.96
C LYS A 411 32.47 2.07 -7.34
N LEU A 412 32.41 2.03 -6.01
CA LEU A 412 31.20 1.98 -5.22
C LEU A 412 31.00 3.27 -4.40
N GLY A 413 29.84 3.89 -4.57
CA GLY A 413 29.34 4.91 -3.65
C GLY A 413 28.51 4.25 -2.55
N ILE A 414 28.67 4.69 -1.30
CA ILE A 414 27.82 4.24 -0.17
C ILE A 414 27.22 5.46 0.52
N ILE A 415 25.91 5.41 0.77
CA ILE A 415 25.23 6.37 1.64
C ILE A 415 24.90 5.69 2.97
N ILE A 416 25.39 6.26 4.07
CA ILE A 416 25.17 5.75 5.43
C ILE A 416 24.41 6.75 6.30
N PRO A 417 23.74 6.30 7.37
CA PRO A 417 22.88 7.18 8.14
C PRO A 417 23.62 8.09 9.13
N ASP A 418 24.80 7.70 9.62
CA ASP A 418 25.51 8.42 10.68
C ASP A 418 27.02 8.49 10.42
N GLU A 419 27.64 9.62 10.78
CA GLU A 419 29.05 9.90 10.55
C GLU A 419 29.98 8.95 11.31
N SER A 420 29.57 8.48 12.49
CA SER A 420 30.34 7.51 13.28
C SER A 420 30.52 6.15 12.57
N GLN A 421 29.76 5.89 11.51
CA GLN A 421 29.83 4.65 10.74
C GLN A 421 30.82 4.72 9.57
N VAL A 422 31.44 5.87 9.27
CA VAL A 422 32.36 6.03 8.12
C VAL A 422 33.53 5.05 8.21
N ASP A 423 34.31 5.07 9.29
CA ASP A 423 35.46 4.18 9.48
C ASP A 423 35.05 2.70 9.49
N GLN A 424 33.88 2.43 10.08
CA GLN A 424 33.27 1.11 10.11
C GLN A 424 33.00 0.58 8.68
N MET A 425 32.51 1.44 7.76
CA MET A 425 32.27 1.05 6.38
C MET A 425 33.54 0.69 5.64
N TYR A 426 34.58 1.52 5.74
CA TYR A 426 35.87 1.23 5.10
C TYR A 426 36.44 -0.11 5.59
N LYS A 427 36.38 -0.37 6.90
CA LYS A 427 36.79 -1.65 7.48
C LYS A 427 35.93 -2.82 6.98
N TRP A 428 34.62 -2.64 6.87
CA TRP A 428 33.69 -3.72 6.51
C TRP A 428 33.73 -4.10 5.04
N TRP A 429 33.87 -3.11 4.17
CA TRP A 429 33.95 -3.30 2.74
C TRP A 429 35.33 -3.79 2.30
N ASN A 430 36.40 -3.46 3.05
CA ASN A 430 37.75 -3.95 2.78
C ASN A 430 38.09 -3.90 1.27
N MET A 431 37.84 -2.73 0.66
CA MET A 431 38.16 -2.44 -0.73
C MET A 431 39.45 -1.63 -0.74
N SER A 432 40.42 -2.07 -1.54
CA SER A 432 41.73 -1.41 -1.63
C SER A 432 41.64 -0.01 -2.25
N GLU A 433 40.75 0.17 -3.24
CA GLU A 433 40.48 1.44 -3.92
C GLU A 433 39.01 1.47 -4.38
N GLY A 434 38.49 2.67 -4.70
CA GLY A 434 37.19 2.81 -5.34
C GLY A 434 35.97 2.76 -4.41
N LEU A 435 36.12 3.14 -3.14
CA LEU A 435 35.00 3.28 -2.19
C LEU A 435 34.84 4.73 -1.74
N THR A 436 33.68 5.32 -2.06
CA THR A 436 33.31 6.68 -1.62
C THR A 436 32.13 6.60 -0.67
N VAL A 437 32.29 7.12 0.55
CA VAL A 437 31.24 7.10 1.58
C VAL A 437 30.66 8.50 1.79
N LYS A 438 29.34 8.63 1.79
CA LYS A 438 28.58 9.85 2.09
C LYS A 438 27.61 9.61 3.24
N VAL A 439 27.34 10.64 4.02
CA VAL A 439 26.47 10.57 5.20
C VAL A 439 25.16 11.30 4.92
N ALA A 440 24.03 10.60 5.04
CA ALA A 440 22.70 11.19 5.00
C ALA A 440 21.71 10.26 5.69
N SER A 441 21.23 10.62 6.89
CA SER A 441 20.24 9.81 7.59
C SER A 441 18.91 9.70 6.84
N PRO A 442 18.29 8.51 6.76
CA PRO A 442 16.92 8.34 6.27
C PRO A 442 15.86 8.88 7.24
N TYR A 443 16.24 9.32 8.43
CA TYR A 443 15.33 9.72 9.50
C TYR A 443 15.39 11.21 9.83
N GLU A 444 16.29 11.95 9.17
CA GLU A 444 16.50 13.38 9.37
C GLU A 444 16.06 14.18 8.14
N ASN A 445 16.62 15.37 7.94
CA ASN A 445 16.24 16.29 6.88
C ASN A 445 16.46 15.65 5.48
N PRO A 446 15.39 15.50 4.65
CA PRO A 446 15.49 14.93 3.31
C PRO A 446 16.47 15.67 2.37
N GLU A 447 16.74 16.95 2.61
CA GLU A 447 17.71 17.72 1.80
C GLU A 447 19.13 17.17 1.94
N ASN A 448 19.48 16.57 3.08
CA ASN A 448 20.80 15.93 3.27
C ASN A 448 21.00 14.78 2.29
N LEU A 449 19.93 14.03 1.97
CA LEU A 449 19.99 12.94 1.00
C LEU A 449 20.21 13.46 -0.42
N LYS A 450 19.56 14.57 -0.79
CA LYS A 450 19.77 15.21 -2.09
C LYS A 450 21.20 15.68 -2.24
N LYS A 451 21.75 16.33 -1.22
CA LYS A 451 23.15 16.76 -1.19
C LYS A 451 24.11 15.58 -1.33
N ALA A 452 23.90 14.48 -0.60
CA ALA A 452 24.72 13.28 -0.74
C ALA A 452 24.65 12.68 -2.17
N ALA A 453 23.47 12.74 -2.82
CA ALA A 453 23.32 12.30 -4.20
C ALA A 453 24.00 13.23 -5.21
N GLU A 454 23.95 14.55 -4.99
CA GLU A 454 24.69 15.54 -5.79
C GLU A 454 26.19 15.32 -5.67
N GLU A 455 26.69 15.13 -4.46
CA GLU A 455 28.12 14.84 -4.24
C GLU A 455 28.54 13.53 -4.95
N LEU A 456 27.71 12.48 -4.94
CA LEU A 456 28.02 11.23 -5.65
C LEU A 456 27.86 11.32 -7.18
N LYS A 457 27.21 12.37 -7.69
CA LYS A 457 27.09 12.61 -9.14
C LYS A 457 28.44 12.95 -9.76
N ASP A 458 29.21 13.78 -9.05
CA ASP A 458 30.51 14.28 -9.50
C ASP A 458 31.66 13.30 -9.21
N GLU A 459 31.37 12.23 -8.47
CA GLU A 459 32.31 11.16 -8.16
C GLU A 459 32.30 10.09 -9.26
N GLU A 460 33.46 9.50 -9.52
CA GLU A 460 33.58 8.35 -10.41
C GLU A 460 33.07 7.08 -9.72
N VAL A 461 31.78 6.98 -9.41
CA VAL A 461 31.16 5.75 -8.89
C VAL A 461 30.26 5.11 -9.95
N ASP A 462 30.26 3.78 -10.03
CA ASP A 462 29.46 3.01 -10.98
C ASP A 462 28.08 2.67 -10.40
N ILE A 463 28.04 2.35 -9.11
CA ILE A 463 26.84 1.96 -8.37
C ILE A 463 26.83 2.69 -7.03
N ILE A 464 25.63 3.07 -6.56
CA ILE A 464 25.40 3.58 -5.21
C ILE A 464 24.69 2.52 -4.37
N TYR A 465 25.17 2.26 -3.16
CA TYR A 465 24.51 1.40 -2.18
C TYR A 465 24.06 2.22 -0.97
N MET A 466 22.77 2.20 -0.67
CA MET A 466 22.20 2.94 0.46
C MET A 466 22.19 2.02 1.70
N ASP A 467 23.26 2.06 2.50
CA ASP A 467 23.56 1.04 3.54
C ASP A 467 22.79 1.26 4.86
N CYS A 468 21.46 1.24 4.76
CA CYS A 468 20.58 1.19 5.90
C CYS A 468 19.25 0.57 5.50
N MET A 469 18.67 -0.22 6.39
CA MET A 469 17.29 -0.68 6.21
C MET A 469 16.26 0.43 6.35
N GLY A 470 16.66 1.67 6.70
CA GLY A 470 15.83 2.86 6.83
C GLY A 470 15.49 3.59 5.53
N TYR A 471 16.30 3.46 4.48
CA TYR A 471 16.05 4.12 3.20
C TYR A 471 14.86 3.53 2.44
N THR A 472 13.97 4.36 1.94
CA THR A 472 12.76 3.93 1.21
C THR A 472 12.98 3.83 -0.31
N ARG A 473 12.03 3.24 -1.04
CA ARG A 473 12.04 3.29 -2.51
C ARG A 473 12.00 4.72 -3.05
N GLU A 474 11.22 5.60 -2.41
CA GLU A 474 11.12 7.01 -2.81
C GLU A 474 12.49 7.71 -2.69
N MET A 475 13.20 7.45 -1.59
CA MET A 475 14.57 7.93 -1.39
C MET A 475 15.53 7.39 -2.45
N LYS A 476 15.44 6.09 -2.79
CA LYS A 476 16.20 5.50 -3.90
C LYS A 476 15.93 6.26 -5.21
N THR A 477 14.68 6.52 -5.56
CA THR A 477 14.32 7.25 -6.79
C THR A 477 14.89 8.67 -6.82
N ILE A 478 14.90 9.37 -5.68
CA ILE A 478 15.53 10.68 -5.55
C ILE A 478 17.04 10.58 -5.85
N VAL A 479 17.73 9.61 -5.23
CA VAL A 479 19.18 9.42 -5.44
C VAL A 479 19.48 9.07 -6.91
N GLU A 480 18.74 8.15 -7.53
CA GLU A 480 18.91 7.79 -8.94
C GLU A 480 18.67 8.98 -9.87
N SER A 481 17.63 9.77 -9.60
CA SER A 481 17.29 10.94 -10.43
C SER A 481 18.34 12.05 -10.36
N ILE A 482 18.96 12.26 -9.19
CA ILE A 482 19.95 13.33 -8.99
C ILE A 482 21.34 12.87 -9.48
N SER A 483 21.77 11.69 -9.03
CA SER A 483 23.11 11.18 -9.33
C SER A 483 23.25 10.63 -10.76
N GLY A 484 22.14 10.18 -11.36
CA GLY A 484 22.15 9.45 -12.63
C GLY A 484 22.78 8.05 -12.53
N LYS A 485 23.02 7.54 -11.31
CA LYS A 485 23.69 6.25 -11.07
C LYS A 485 22.70 5.17 -10.65
N THR A 486 23.02 3.92 -10.98
CA THR A 486 22.25 2.76 -10.50
C THR A 486 22.35 2.69 -8.99
N THR A 487 21.20 2.64 -8.29
CA THR A 487 21.18 2.63 -6.82
C THR A 487 20.59 1.33 -6.28
N ILE A 488 21.27 0.71 -5.33
CA ILE A 488 20.86 -0.53 -4.67
C ILE A 488 20.31 -0.22 -3.28
N LEU A 489 19.14 -0.77 -3.00
CA LEU A 489 18.45 -0.63 -1.73
C LEU A 489 18.42 -1.99 -1.00
N PRO A 490 19.00 -2.12 0.19
CA PRO A 490 19.13 -3.41 0.86
C PRO A 490 17.78 -4.02 1.22
N ARG A 491 16.81 -3.20 1.63
CA ARG A 491 15.49 -3.68 2.05
C ARG A 491 14.69 -4.38 0.94
N THR A 492 14.76 -3.91 -0.31
CA THR A 492 14.04 -4.54 -1.42
C THR A 492 14.81 -5.74 -1.98
N LEU A 493 16.15 -5.67 -2.01
CA LEU A 493 17.00 -6.78 -2.44
C LEU A 493 16.89 -7.97 -1.47
N ALA A 494 16.85 -7.72 -0.16
CA ALA A 494 16.61 -8.75 0.85
C ALA A 494 15.31 -9.52 0.61
N ILE A 495 14.23 -8.82 0.26
CA ILE A 495 12.95 -9.46 -0.08
C ILE A 495 13.02 -10.20 -1.43
N GLY A 496 13.76 -9.68 -2.39
CA GLY A 496 14.07 -10.40 -3.63
C GLY A 496 14.72 -11.76 -3.36
N ILE A 497 15.66 -11.83 -2.40
CA ILE A 497 16.26 -13.09 -1.95
C ILE A 497 15.18 -14.00 -1.34
N ILE A 498 14.37 -13.49 -0.41
CA ILE A 498 13.30 -14.28 0.24
C ILE A 498 12.32 -14.87 -0.77
N ASN A 499 11.93 -14.12 -1.79
CA ASN A 499 10.98 -14.59 -2.80
C ASN A 499 11.50 -15.75 -3.66
N ASN A 500 12.82 -15.99 -3.66
CA ASN A 500 13.46 -17.06 -4.42
C ASN A 500 13.87 -18.25 -3.53
N LEU A 501 13.38 -18.30 -2.27
CA LEU A 501 13.49 -19.42 -1.33
C LEU A 501 12.20 -20.24 -1.27
#